data_AF-A0AAP0S0M0-F1
#
_entry.id   AF-A0AAP0S0M0-F1
#
_cell.length_a   1.000
_cell.length_b   1.000
_cell.length_c   1.000
_cell.angle_alpha   90.00
_cell.angle_beta   90.00
_cell.angle_gamma   90.00
#
_symmetry.space_group_name_H-M   'P 1'
#
loop_
_entity.id
_entity.type
_entity.pdbx_description
1 polymer ?
#
loop_
_entity_poly.entity_id
_entity_poly.type
_entity_poly.pdbx_seq_one_letter_code
_entity_poly.pdbx_strand_id
1 'polypeptide(L)'
;MDPLSALRDFTVRGELDKIVRVNDEFRFGTDYAFPCTAETAYRSKQGNLYTLETLVYFIKNHHIKHTDYLQNARTHRIPTVTLPDRKPLLEYLQGKVSSNDAIEFLVPQNPKPSDAAAVDRGDAEEYRPEDPAFMGIRAGSDEVEDAENSRGKANFESVNYMAMIRALERPFKDREALLECKQRDFYSVLVAATRREEERQRIESHQRKDGLVAKNRIMGADERGLGFWKDGDELGFDSTPKPKMHLKGSKIGEGVPIILVPSAFQTLITIYNVKEFLEDGVFIPTDVKAKQMKGPKPDCVTVQKKFSRDRVVTAYEVRDKPSALKAEDWDRVVAVFVLGKEWQFKDWPFKDHVEIFNKSK
;
A
#
# COMPACT_ATOMS: atom_id res chain seq x y z
N MET A 1 6.66 -17.21 -11.78
CA MET A 1 6.05 -16.14 -12.59
C MET A 1 4.80 -16.73 -13.22
N ASP A 2 3.69 -16.01 -13.26
CA ASP A 2 2.46 -16.51 -13.92
C ASP A 2 2.56 -16.37 -15.46
N PRO A 3 1.78 -17.16 -16.23
CA PRO A 3 1.87 -17.16 -17.69
C PRO A 3 1.58 -15.80 -18.34
N LEU A 4 0.68 -15.00 -17.74
CA LEU A 4 0.31 -13.68 -18.26
C LEU A 4 1.44 -12.67 -18.05
N SER A 5 2.03 -12.64 -16.86
CA SER A 5 3.17 -11.78 -16.56
C SER A 5 4.40 -12.15 -17.38
N ALA A 6 4.64 -13.44 -17.61
CA ALA A 6 5.72 -13.90 -18.50
C ALA A 6 5.50 -13.42 -19.94
N LEU A 7 4.27 -13.56 -20.46
CA LEU A 7 3.93 -13.06 -21.78
C LEU A 7 4.10 -11.54 -21.89
N ARG A 8 3.68 -10.79 -20.87
CA ARG A 8 3.86 -9.33 -20.81
C ARG A 8 5.33 -8.94 -20.81
N ASP A 9 6.15 -9.56 -19.96
CA ASP A 9 7.58 -9.23 -19.85
C ASP A 9 8.31 -9.44 -21.19
N PHE A 10 8.07 -10.57 -21.85
CA PHE A 10 8.63 -10.85 -23.18
C PHE A 10 8.09 -9.90 -24.25
N THR A 11 6.81 -9.51 -24.16
CA THR A 11 6.22 -8.52 -25.09
C THR A 11 6.86 -7.14 -24.92
N VAL A 12 7.06 -6.69 -23.68
CA VAL A 12 7.66 -5.38 -23.35
C VAL A 12 9.13 -5.33 -23.78
N ARG A 13 9.87 -6.43 -23.63
CA ARG A 13 11.26 -6.55 -24.09
C ARG A 13 11.39 -6.69 -25.60
N GLY A 14 10.30 -6.92 -26.33
CA GLY A 14 10.31 -7.18 -27.77
C GLY A 14 10.85 -8.56 -28.15
N GLU A 15 10.83 -9.52 -27.23
CA GLU A 15 11.41 -10.86 -27.39
C GLU A 15 10.34 -11.93 -27.69
N LEU A 16 9.27 -11.56 -28.39
CA LEU A 16 8.17 -12.47 -28.74
C LEU A 16 8.60 -13.64 -29.66
N ASP A 17 9.70 -13.46 -30.37
CA ASP A 17 10.37 -14.46 -31.21
C ASP A 17 11.00 -15.59 -30.39
N LYS A 18 11.42 -15.31 -29.16
CA LYS A 18 11.96 -16.31 -28.22
C LYS A 18 10.88 -17.21 -27.61
N ILE A 19 9.60 -16.92 -27.85
CA ILE A 19 8.48 -17.75 -27.41
C ILE A 19 8.24 -18.85 -28.45
N VAL A 20 8.70 -20.06 -28.13
CA VAL A 20 8.64 -21.23 -29.01
C VAL A 20 7.59 -22.21 -28.49
N ARG A 21 6.70 -22.68 -29.38
CA ARG A 21 5.78 -23.77 -29.09
C ARG A 21 6.51 -25.10 -29.27
N VAL A 22 6.53 -25.93 -28.23
CA VAL A 22 7.07 -27.29 -28.26
C VAL A 22 5.96 -28.21 -27.77
N ASN A 23 5.40 -29.02 -28.68
CA ASN A 23 4.22 -29.84 -28.41
C ASN A 23 3.04 -29.00 -27.88
N ASP A 24 2.59 -29.29 -26.66
CA ASP A 24 1.49 -28.62 -25.97
C ASP A 24 1.95 -27.58 -24.93
N GLU A 25 3.19 -27.12 -25.02
CA GLU A 25 3.74 -26.07 -24.14
C GLU A 25 4.37 -24.92 -24.91
N PHE A 26 4.27 -23.72 -24.36
CA PHE A 26 5.06 -22.56 -24.76
C PHE A 26 6.28 -22.42 -23.85
N ARG A 27 7.45 -22.35 -24.47
CA ARG A 27 8.73 -22.07 -23.81
C ARG A 27 9.10 -20.61 -24.02
N PHE A 28 9.33 -19.90 -22.92
CA PHE A 28 9.76 -18.50 -22.86
C PHE A 28 11.26 -18.47 -22.60
N GLY A 29 12.05 -18.52 -23.67
CA GLY A 29 13.51 -18.65 -23.56
C GLY A 29 13.93 -19.94 -22.83
N THR A 30 14.84 -19.82 -21.87
CA THR A 30 15.30 -20.92 -21.00
C THR A 30 14.61 -20.97 -19.64
N ASP A 31 13.83 -19.94 -19.32
CA ASP A 31 13.52 -19.63 -17.92
C ASP A 31 12.14 -20.14 -17.50
N TYR A 32 11.18 -20.18 -18.44
CA TYR A 32 9.81 -20.60 -18.15
C TYR A 32 9.21 -21.47 -19.26
N ALA A 33 8.40 -22.44 -18.85
CA ALA A 33 7.56 -23.24 -19.73
C ALA A 33 6.16 -23.34 -19.14
N PHE A 34 5.14 -23.18 -19.98
CA PHE A 34 3.74 -23.23 -19.57
C PHE A 34 2.91 -24.00 -20.60
N PRO A 35 1.87 -24.75 -20.18
CA PRO A 35 0.94 -25.38 -21.10
C PRO A 35 0.25 -24.37 -22.02
N CYS A 36 0.04 -24.72 -23.28
CA CYS A 36 -0.71 -23.91 -24.24
C CYS A 36 -2.14 -23.60 -23.75
N THR A 37 -2.76 -24.57 -23.08
CA THR A 37 -4.11 -24.48 -22.51
C THR A 37 -4.17 -23.80 -21.16
N ALA A 38 -3.03 -23.36 -20.60
CA ALA A 38 -3.01 -22.72 -19.29
C ALA A 38 -3.89 -21.47 -19.28
N GLU A 39 -4.84 -21.42 -18.35
CA GLU A 39 -5.67 -20.24 -18.13
C GLU A 39 -4.82 -19.11 -17.56
N THR A 40 -4.95 -17.93 -18.16
CA THR A 40 -4.25 -16.74 -17.71
C THR A 40 -5.10 -15.98 -16.71
N ALA A 41 -4.48 -15.06 -15.96
CA ALA A 41 -5.20 -14.18 -15.04
C ALA A 41 -6.11 -13.15 -15.75
N TYR A 42 -6.13 -13.09 -17.10
CA TYR A 42 -6.93 -12.11 -17.82
C TYR A 42 -8.33 -12.64 -18.10
N ARG A 43 -9.34 -12.03 -17.48
CA ARG A 43 -10.76 -12.34 -17.68
C ARG A 43 -11.34 -11.56 -18.86
N SER A 44 -11.97 -12.28 -19.79
CA SER A 44 -12.75 -11.65 -20.85
C SER A 44 -13.96 -10.92 -20.29
N LYS A 45 -14.48 -9.91 -21.00
CA LYS A 45 -15.77 -9.29 -20.62
C LYS A 45 -16.96 -10.25 -20.65
N GLN A 46 -16.81 -11.41 -21.28
CA GLN A 46 -17.82 -12.46 -21.31
C GLN A 46 -17.72 -13.42 -20.11
N GLY A 47 -16.74 -13.22 -19.22
CA GLY A 47 -16.58 -13.95 -17.97
C GLY A 47 -15.54 -15.08 -18.02
N ASN A 48 -15.16 -15.58 -19.19
CA ASN A 48 -14.16 -16.66 -19.32
C ASN A 48 -12.73 -16.12 -19.25
N LEU A 49 -11.80 -16.90 -18.68
CA LEU A 49 -10.37 -16.58 -18.71
C LEU A 49 -9.79 -16.91 -20.09
N TYR A 50 -8.89 -16.06 -20.59
CA TYR A 50 -8.18 -16.38 -21.82
C TYR A 50 -7.06 -17.40 -21.54
N THR A 51 -6.89 -18.35 -22.46
CA THR A 51 -5.77 -19.28 -22.42
C THR A 51 -4.49 -18.62 -22.93
N LEU A 52 -3.34 -19.16 -22.51
CA LEU A 52 -2.04 -18.69 -22.96
C LEU A 52 -1.90 -18.73 -24.48
N GLU A 53 -2.36 -19.81 -25.12
CA GLU A 53 -2.36 -19.94 -26.58
C GLU A 53 -3.15 -18.82 -27.28
N THR A 54 -4.31 -18.46 -26.73
CA THR A 54 -5.14 -17.37 -27.25
C THR A 54 -4.38 -16.04 -27.21
N LEU A 55 -3.71 -15.75 -26.08
CA LEU A 55 -3.00 -14.48 -25.89
C LEU A 55 -1.71 -14.40 -26.72
N VAL A 56 -0.95 -15.49 -26.81
CA VAL A 56 0.26 -15.57 -27.66
C VAL A 56 -0.11 -15.39 -29.13
N TYR A 57 -1.19 -16.04 -29.59
CA TYR A 57 -1.66 -15.89 -30.96
C TYR A 57 -2.14 -14.45 -31.24
N PHE A 58 -2.85 -13.85 -30.29
CA PHE A 58 -3.31 -12.47 -30.37
C PHE A 58 -2.16 -11.48 -30.52
N ILE A 59 -1.14 -11.53 -29.64
CA ILE A 59 -0.06 -10.54 -29.66
C ILE A 59 0.81 -10.66 -30.92
N LYS A 60 1.02 -11.87 -31.44
CA LYS A 60 1.73 -12.10 -32.71
C LYS A 60 0.96 -11.55 -33.91
N ASN A 61 -0.38 -11.55 -33.85
CA ASN A 61 -1.27 -11.13 -34.94
C ASN A 61 -2.06 -9.84 -34.63
N HIS A 62 -1.57 -8.98 -33.73
CA HIS A 62 -2.32 -7.77 -33.34
C HIS A 62 -2.37 -6.69 -34.45
N HIS A 63 -1.50 -6.80 -35.46
CA HIS A 63 -1.37 -5.84 -36.57
C HIS A 63 -2.40 -6.05 -37.69
N ILE A 64 -2.96 -7.26 -37.84
CA ILE A 64 -4.01 -7.54 -38.82
C ILE A 64 -5.39 -7.06 -38.34
N LYS A 65 -6.29 -6.80 -39.28
CA LYS A 65 -7.68 -6.42 -38.97
C LYS A 65 -8.37 -7.50 -38.14
N HIS A 66 -9.28 -7.09 -37.26
CA HIS A 66 -9.91 -8.03 -36.33
C HIS A 66 -10.71 -9.12 -37.04
N THR A 67 -11.36 -8.81 -38.17
CA THR A 67 -12.07 -9.78 -39.01
C THR A 67 -11.15 -10.90 -39.51
N ASP A 68 -9.97 -10.52 -39.97
CA ASP A 68 -8.99 -11.45 -40.55
C ASP A 68 -8.35 -12.29 -39.44
N TYR A 69 -8.10 -11.67 -38.28
CA TYR A 69 -7.65 -12.34 -37.07
C TYR A 69 -8.62 -13.44 -36.62
N LEU A 70 -9.94 -13.17 -36.60
CA LEU A 70 -10.96 -14.15 -36.25
C LEU A 70 -10.95 -15.34 -37.22
N GLN A 71 -10.82 -15.07 -38.52
CA GLN A 71 -10.78 -16.11 -39.54
C GLN A 71 -9.50 -16.96 -39.42
N ASN A 72 -8.34 -16.34 -39.22
CA ASN A 72 -7.07 -17.04 -39.08
C ASN A 72 -7.03 -17.89 -37.81
N ALA A 73 -7.51 -17.36 -36.67
CA ALA A 73 -7.59 -18.12 -35.42
C ALA A 73 -8.51 -19.34 -35.54
N ARG A 74 -9.64 -19.22 -36.25
CA ARG A 74 -10.57 -20.33 -36.51
C ARG A 74 -9.91 -21.45 -37.31
N THR A 75 -9.08 -21.12 -38.30
CA THR A 75 -8.30 -22.10 -39.07
C THR A 75 -7.34 -22.89 -38.18
N HIS A 76 -6.74 -22.24 -37.19
CA HIS A 76 -5.84 -22.88 -36.22
C HIS A 76 -6.56 -23.52 -35.03
N ARG A 77 -7.90 -23.48 -34.99
CA ARG A 77 -8.74 -23.96 -33.86
C ARG A 77 -8.40 -23.30 -32.51
N ILE A 78 -7.93 -22.05 -32.54
CA ILE A 78 -7.56 -21.30 -31.33
C ILE A 78 -8.75 -20.41 -30.93
N PRO A 79 -9.15 -20.37 -29.64
CA PRO A 79 -10.12 -19.40 -29.14
C PRO A 79 -9.68 -17.96 -29.42
N THR A 80 -10.63 -17.04 -29.58
CA THR A 80 -10.32 -15.66 -30.01
C THR A 80 -10.55 -14.65 -28.89
N VAL A 81 -9.60 -13.74 -28.73
CA VAL A 81 -9.81 -12.49 -27.97
C VAL A 81 -10.98 -11.70 -28.54
N THR A 82 -11.91 -11.31 -27.67
CA THR A 82 -13.10 -10.54 -28.05
C THR A 82 -12.75 -9.10 -28.46
N LEU A 83 -13.58 -8.50 -29.33
CA LEU A 83 -13.37 -7.13 -29.79
C LEU A 83 -13.27 -6.09 -28.65
N PRO A 84 -14.12 -6.13 -27.59
CA PRO A 84 -14.01 -5.20 -26.48
C PRO A 84 -12.70 -5.29 -25.69
N ASP A 85 -12.10 -6.49 -25.66
CA ASP A 85 -10.89 -6.75 -24.88
C ASP A 85 -9.61 -6.46 -25.68
N ARG A 86 -9.70 -6.40 -27.01
CA ARG A 86 -8.54 -6.21 -27.90
C ARG A 86 -7.65 -5.03 -27.54
N LYS A 87 -8.23 -3.83 -27.40
CA LYS A 87 -7.48 -2.60 -27.09
C LYS A 87 -6.88 -2.63 -25.67
N PRO A 88 -7.67 -2.85 -24.60
CA PRO A 88 -7.13 -2.82 -23.23
C PRO A 88 -6.14 -3.97 -22.95
N LEU A 89 -6.32 -5.14 -23.56
CA LEU A 89 -5.37 -6.25 -23.46
C LEU A 89 -4.04 -5.91 -24.14
N LEU A 90 -4.08 -5.32 -25.35
CA LEU A 90 -2.88 -4.94 -26.08
C LEU A 90 -2.06 -3.88 -25.32
N GLU A 91 -2.73 -2.86 -24.77
CA GLU A 91 -2.08 -1.82 -23.97
C GLU A 91 -1.39 -2.40 -22.73
N TYR A 92 -2.00 -3.40 -22.09
CA TYR A 92 -1.41 -4.10 -20.96
C TYR A 92 -0.19 -4.94 -21.35
N LEU A 93 -0.30 -5.75 -22.40
CA LEU A 93 0.81 -6.60 -22.87
C LEU A 93 2.00 -5.78 -23.39
N GLN A 94 1.75 -4.62 -24.02
CA GLN A 94 2.80 -3.68 -24.43
C GLN A 94 3.39 -2.87 -23.27
N GLY A 95 2.87 -3.03 -22.05
CA GLY A 95 3.35 -2.31 -20.88
C GLY A 95 2.95 -0.83 -20.83
N LYS A 96 2.03 -0.37 -21.69
CA LYS A 96 1.47 1.01 -21.63
C LYS A 96 0.67 1.23 -20.36
N VAL A 97 0.04 0.18 -19.85
CA VAL A 97 -0.61 0.16 -18.53
C VAL A 97 0.05 -0.90 -17.64
N SER A 98 0.15 -0.60 -16.34
CA SER A 98 0.72 -1.50 -15.32
C SER A 98 -0.27 -2.55 -14.83
N SER A 99 -1.56 -2.27 -14.92
CA SER A 99 -2.66 -3.11 -14.43
C SER A 99 -3.91 -2.89 -15.26
N ASN A 100 -4.83 -3.86 -15.22
CA ASN A 100 -6.12 -3.80 -15.90
C ASN A 100 -7.18 -4.43 -14.97
N ASP A 101 -8.37 -3.83 -14.89
CA ASP A 101 -9.48 -4.29 -14.05
C ASP A 101 -9.92 -5.73 -14.38
N ALA A 102 -9.60 -6.22 -15.59
CA ALA A 102 -9.83 -7.60 -16.03
C ALA A 102 -8.84 -8.64 -15.49
N ILE A 103 -7.77 -8.23 -14.79
CA ILE A 103 -6.74 -9.14 -14.28
C ILE A 103 -7.17 -9.65 -12.91
N GLU A 104 -7.60 -10.90 -12.86
CA GLU A 104 -7.94 -11.63 -11.66
C GLU A 104 -6.92 -12.75 -11.45
N PHE A 105 -5.99 -12.53 -10.54
CA PHE A 105 -5.15 -13.61 -10.06
C PHE A 105 -6.03 -14.57 -9.27
N LEU A 106 -6.15 -15.81 -9.74
CA LEU A 106 -6.74 -16.89 -8.99
C LEU A 106 -5.88 -17.11 -7.74
N VAL A 107 -6.20 -16.41 -6.65
CA VAL A 107 -5.80 -16.86 -5.32
C VAL A 107 -6.42 -18.25 -5.19
N PRO A 108 -5.66 -19.30 -4.81
CA PRO A 108 -6.24 -20.61 -4.55
C PRO A 108 -7.35 -20.42 -3.53
N GLN A 109 -8.60 -20.41 -4.00
CA GLN A 109 -9.72 -20.43 -3.09
C GLN A 109 -9.66 -21.81 -2.46
N ASN A 110 -9.49 -21.83 -1.13
CA ASN A 110 -9.76 -23.02 -0.34
C ASN A 110 -11.07 -23.61 -0.87
N PRO A 111 -11.11 -24.88 -1.30
CA PRO A 111 -12.30 -25.44 -1.93
C PRO A 111 -13.48 -25.25 -0.98
N LYS A 112 -14.48 -24.48 -1.42
CA LYS A 112 -15.76 -24.42 -0.74
C LYS A 112 -16.35 -25.82 -0.79
N PRO A 113 -16.72 -26.43 0.34
CA PRO A 113 -17.28 -27.77 0.36
C PRO A 113 -18.73 -27.68 -0.12
N SER A 114 -18.93 -27.72 -1.42
CA SER A 114 -20.23 -27.96 -2.02
C SER A 114 -20.01 -28.80 -3.27
N ASP A 115 -19.74 -30.08 -3.06
CA ASP A 115 -20.20 -31.20 -3.89
C ASP A 115 -19.64 -32.51 -3.31
N ALA A 116 -20.20 -32.92 -2.18
CA ALA A 116 -20.23 -34.32 -1.77
C ALA A 116 -21.60 -34.58 -1.14
N ALA A 117 -22.44 -35.27 -1.90
CA ALA A 117 -23.73 -35.74 -1.41
C ALA A 117 -23.50 -36.73 -0.24
N ALA A 118 -24.27 -36.50 0.83
CA ALA A 118 -24.81 -37.47 1.77
C ALA A 118 -23.84 -38.52 2.36
N VAL A 119 -23.22 -38.21 3.50
CA VAL A 119 -23.10 -39.17 4.62
C VAL A 119 -23.18 -38.41 5.95
N ASP A 120 -24.23 -38.75 6.69
CA ASP A 120 -24.43 -38.79 8.15
C ASP A 120 -23.90 -37.67 9.07
N ARG A 121 -24.80 -37.21 9.94
CA ARG A 121 -24.54 -36.25 11.01
C ARG A 121 -23.70 -36.92 12.10
N GLY A 122 -22.60 -36.30 12.49
CA GLY A 122 -21.90 -36.58 13.73
C GLY A 122 -21.07 -35.36 14.13
N ASP A 123 -21.28 -34.88 15.34
CA ASP A 123 -20.81 -33.61 15.90
C ASP A 123 -19.33 -33.28 15.61
N ALA A 124 -19.09 -32.07 15.10
CA ALA A 124 -17.77 -31.46 15.08
C ALA A 124 -17.78 -30.31 16.10
N GLU A 125 -17.17 -30.57 17.26
CA GLU A 125 -16.92 -29.57 18.30
C GLU A 125 -16.17 -28.36 17.74
N GLU A 126 -16.80 -27.20 17.89
CA GLU A 126 -16.22 -25.89 17.64
C GLU A 126 -15.21 -25.57 18.75
N TYR A 127 -13.92 -25.48 18.38
CA TYR A 127 -12.84 -25.10 19.29
C TYR A 127 -13.11 -23.72 19.91
N ARG A 128 -13.46 -23.71 21.20
CA ARG A 128 -13.63 -22.51 22.03
C ARG A 128 -12.44 -22.38 23.00
N PRO A 129 -11.66 -21.30 22.99
CA PRO A 129 -10.44 -21.20 23.81
C PRO A 129 -10.64 -21.06 25.34
N GLU A 130 -11.85 -21.19 25.87
CA GLU A 130 -12.20 -20.67 27.20
C GLU A 130 -12.72 -21.72 28.21
N ASP A 131 -12.61 -23.03 27.96
CA ASP A 131 -13.15 -24.05 28.88
C ASP A 131 -12.11 -24.53 29.92
N PRO A 132 -12.34 -24.47 31.26
CA PRO A 132 -11.29 -24.60 32.29
C PRO A 132 -10.86 -26.03 32.64
N ALA A 133 -11.18 -27.05 31.85
CA ALA A 133 -11.00 -28.45 32.23
C ALA A 133 -9.78 -29.12 31.59
N PHE A 134 -8.56 -28.63 31.86
CA PHE A 134 -7.35 -29.43 31.61
C PHE A 134 -6.34 -29.32 32.75
N MET A 135 -6.68 -29.93 33.89
CA MET A 135 -5.70 -30.34 34.90
C MET A 135 -6.20 -31.62 35.56
N GLY A 136 -5.47 -32.73 35.39
CA GLY A 136 -5.66 -33.95 36.18
C GLY A 136 -5.42 -35.23 35.38
N ILE A 137 -4.20 -35.77 35.28
CA ILE A 137 -3.56 -36.70 36.23
C ILE A 137 -3.87 -38.20 35.94
N ARG A 138 -2.79 -38.92 35.58
CA ARG A 138 -2.37 -40.31 35.92
C ARG A 138 -2.99 -41.58 35.28
N ALA A 139 -2.09 -42.33 34.63
CA ALA A 139 -1.54 -43.65 34.99
C ALA A 139 -2.41 -44.70 35.73
N GLY A 140 -2.38 -45.95 35.20
CA GLY A 140 -2.76 -47.23 35.85
C GLY A 140 -3.80 -48.02 35.03
N SER A 141 -3.40 -49.04 34.25
CA SER A 141 -3.51 -50.49 34.54
C SER A 141 -4.95 -51.04 34.61
N ASP A 142 -5.37 -51.80 33.59
CA ASP A 142 -5.72 -53.23 33.72
C ASP A 142 -6.14 -53.85 32.39
N GLU A 143 -5.78 -55.12 32.25
CA GLU A 143 -5.94 -56.03 31.12
C GLU A 143 -7.41 -56.40 30.88
N VAL A 144 -7.83 -56.49 29.60
CA VAL A 144 -8.61 -57.65 29.11
C VAL A 144 -8.28 -57.86 27.63
N GLU A 145 -7.84 -59.06 27.30
CA GLU A 145 -7.62 -59.60 25.96
C GLU A 145 -8.95 -59.75 25.21
N ASP A 146 -8.98 -59.42 23.92
CA ASP A 146 -9.66 -60.27 22.95
C ASP A 146 -9.07 -60.10 21.54
N ALA A 147 -8.90 -61.25 20.91
CA ALA A 147 -8.07 -61.47 19.75
C ALA A 147 -8.79 -61.24 18.41
N GLU A 148 -7.97 -61.18 17.36
CA GLU A 148 -8.31 -61.38 15.96
C GLU A 148 -8.99 -60.22 15.19
N ASN A 149 -8.17 -59.37 14.55
CA ASN A 149 -8.23 -59.25 13.09
C ASN A 149 -6.93 -58.70 12.50
N SER A 150 -6.07 -59.61 12.03
CA SER A 150 -4.93 -59.26 11.18
C SER A 150 -5.41 -59.12 9.75
N ARG A 151 -5.65 -57.90 9.27
CA ARG A 151 -5.69 -57.60 7.83
C ARG A 151 -5.39 -56.13 7.53
N GLY A 152 -4.16 -55.89 7.07
CA GLY A 152 -3.81 -54.75 6.23
C GLY A 152 -3.53 -53.43 6.94
N LYS A 153 -2.49 -53.36 7.79
CA LYS A 153 -1.80 -52.07 7.98
C LYS A 153 -1.07 -51.74 6.69
N ALA A 154 -1.74 -51.06 5.77
CA ALA A 154 -1.04 -50.30 4.75
C ALA A 154 -0.10 -49.34 5.48
N ASN A 155 1.20 -49.44 5.21
CA ASN A 155 2.14 -48.36 5.47
C ASN A 155 1.63 -47.15 4.68
N PHE A 156 0.75 -46.36 5.28
CA PHE A 156 0.56 -45.00 4.84
C PHE A 156 1.82 -44.30 5.33
N GLU A 157 2.85 -44.23 4.49
CA GLU A 157 3.91 -43.24 4.67
C GLU A 157 3.18 -41.94 4.95
N SER A 158 3.33 -41.39 6.16
CA SER A 158 2.79 -40.08 6.47
C SER A 158 3.58 -39.10 5.62
N VAL A 159 3.16 -38.94 4.36
CA VAL A 159 3.77 -37.99 3.44
C VAL A 159 3.65 -36.65 4.14
N ASN A 160 4.78 -36.13 4.60
CA ASN A 160 4.79 -34.87 5.33
C ASN A 160 4.61 -33.77 4.28
N TYR A 161 3.35 -33.53 3.92
CA TYR A 161 2.97 -32.57 2.90
C TYR A 161 3.53 -31.18 3.20
N MET A 162 3.69 -30.82 4.48
CA MET A 162 4.33 -29.57 4.88
C MET A 162 5.82 -29.52 4.50
N ALA A 163 6.55 -30.63 4.66
CA ALA A 163 7.94 -30.70 4.22
C ALA A 163 8.06 -30.65 2.69
N MET A 164 7.14 -31.30 1.96
CA MET A 164 7.11 -31.27 0.50
C MET A 164 6.81 -29.87 -0.06
N ILE A 165 5.88 -29.14 0.57
CA ILE A 165 5.55 -27.76 0.21
C ILE A 165 6.74 -26.83 0.48
N ARG A 166 7.38 -26.94 1.65
CA ARG A 166 8.56 -26.13 2.01
C ARG A 166 9.78 -26.40 1.11
N ALA A 167 9.92 -27.61 0.58
CA ALA A 167 11.00 -27.94 -0.35
C ALA A 167 10.79 -27.33 -1.75
N LEU A 168 9.55 -27.06 -2.13
CA LEU A 168 9.18 -26.49 -3.44
C LEU A 168 8.95 -24.98 -3.39
N GLU A 169 8.66 -24.42 -2.21
CA GLU A 169 8.43 -22.98 -2.07
C GLU A 169 9.73 -22.18 -2.24
N ARG A 170 9.63 -21.05 -2.96
CA ARG A 170 10.67 -20.02 -3.00
C ARG A 170 10.04 -18.72 -2.52
N PRO A 171 10.22 -18.33 -1.26
CA PRO A 171 9.69 -17.06 -0.77
C PRO A 171 10.36 -15.92 -1.55
N PHE A 172 9.55 -15.15 -2.27
CA PHE A 172 10.06 -14.10 -3.15
C PHE A 172 10.62 -12.89 -2.37
N LYS A 173 10.15 -12.66 -1.13
CA LYS A 173 10.57 -11.57 -0.25
C LYS A 173 10.31 -11.94 1.21
N ASP A 174 11.36 -11.98 2.02
CA ASP A 174 11.24 -12.12 3.47
C ASP A 174 10.97 -10.76 4.14
N ARG A 175 10.50 -10.79 5.39
CA ARG A 175 10.22 -9.57 6.18
C ARG A 175 11.42 -8.62 6.23
N GLU A 176 12.62 -9.18 6.30
CA GLU A 176 13.88 -8.42 6.29
C GLU A 176 14.23 -7.92 4.88
N ALA A 177 13.99 -8.74 3.85
CA ALA A 177 14.17 -8.33 2.45
C ALA A 177 13.21 -7.21 2.01
N LEU A 178 12.07 -7.03 2.69
CA LEU A 178 11.17 -5.89 2.51
C LEU A 178 11.71 -4.59 3.11
N LEU A 179 12.58 -4.68 4.12
CA LEU A 179 13.23 -3.52 4.75
C LEU A 179 14.54 -3.14 4.03
N GLU A 180 15.13 -4.06 3.27
CA GLU A 180 16.34 -3.82 2.49
C GLU A 180 16.06 -3.19 1.11
N CYS A 181 16.31 -1.89 0.97
CA CYS A 181 16.40 -1.23 -0.33
C CYS A 181 17.79 -1.46 -0.96
N LYS A 182 17.98 -2.55 -1.70
CA LYS A 182 19.28 -2.93 -2.31
C LYS A 182 19.85 -1.91 -3.31
N GLN A 183 19.04 -0.99 -3.83
CA GLN A 183 19.44 -0.06 -4.89
C GLN A 183 19.52 1.40 -4.43
N ARG A 184 19.11 1.71 -3.19
CA ARG A 184 19.12 3.08 -2.66
C ARG A 184 19.32 3.05 -1.15
N ASP A 185 20.43 3.60 -0.69
CA ASP A 185 20.65 3.91 0.72
C ASP A 185 20.49 5.42 0.98
N PHE A 186 20.22 5.75 2.24
CA PHE A 186 20.19 7.13 2.72
C PHE A 186 21.45 7.47 3.53
N TYR A 187 22.48 6.61 3.48
CA TYR A 187 23.67 6.77 4.31
C TYR A 187 24.45 8.01 3.89
N SER A 188 24.61 8.22 2.58
CA SER A 188 25.24 9.43 2.03
C SER A 188 24.51 10.73 2.45
N VAL A 189 23.17 10.71 2.46
CA VAL A 189 22.34 11.83 2.89
C VAL A 189 22.46 12.08 4.39
N LEU A 190 22.47 11.02 5.20
CA LEU A 190 22.65 11.11 6.65
C LEU A 190 24.03 11.70 7.00
N VAL A 191 25.10 11.23 6.34
CA VAL A 191 26.46 11.76 6.52
C VAL A 191 26.53 13.23 6.11
N ALA A 192 25.90 13.62 5.00
CA ALA A 192 25.87 15.01 4.57
C ALA A 192 25.10 15.92 5.54
N ALA A 193 23.95 15.45 6.08
CA ALA A 193 23.15 16.20 7.03
C ALA A 193 23.85 16.37 8.38
N THR A 194 24.47 15.32 8.90
CA THR A 194 25.23 15.36 10.16
C THR A 194 26.46 16.26 10.05
N ARG A 195 27.23 16.16 8.97
CA ARG A 195 28.37 17.06 8.71
C ARG A 195 27.95 18.53 8.63
N ARG A 196 26.83 18.83 7.99
CA ARG A 196 26.30 20.19 7.88
C ARG A 196 25.85 20.74 9.25
N GLU A 197 25.26 19.90 10.09
CA GLU A 197 24.85 20.29 11.43
C GLU A 197 26.07 20.52 12.35
N GLU A 198 27.09 19.67 12.28
CA GLU A 198 28.36 19.87 13.00
C GLU A 198 29.07 21.15 12.57
N GLU A 199 29.10 21.45 11.27
CA GLU A 199 29.70 22.68 10.73
C GLU A 199 28.93 23.92 11.19
N ARG A 200 27.59 23.84 11.22
CA ARG A 200 26.73 24.91 11.77
C ARG A 200 26.99 25.15 13.26
N GLN A 201 27.10 24.08 14.07
CA GLN A 201 27.42 24.21 15.49
C GLN A 201 28.83 24.77 15.71
N ARG A 202 29.79 24.42 14.85
CA ARG A 202 31.15 24.97 14.89
C ARG A 202 31.14 26.47 14.60
N ILE A 203 30.43 26.92 13.57
CA ILE A 203 30.30 28.35 13.23
C ILE A 203 29.60 29.12 14.35
N GLU A 204 28.54 28.56 14.92
CA GLU A 204 27.81 29.19 16.04
C GLU A 204 28.68 29.29 17.30
N SER A 205 29.51 28.27 17.58
CA SER A 205 30.47 28.32 18.69
C SER A 205 31.59 29.36 18.48
N HIS A 206 32.04 29.54 17.24
CA HIS A 206 32.99 30.60 16.88
C HIS A 206 32.35 31.99 17.00
N GLN A 207 31.12 32.18 16.54
CA GLN A 207 30.38 33.44 16.71
C GLN A 207 30.12 33.79 18.17
N ARG A 208 29.82 32.81 19.05
CA ARG A 208 29.68 33.08 20.49
C ARG A 208 31.00 33.50 21.15
N LYS A 209 32.14 32.97 20.69
CA LYS A 209 33.46 33.41 21.16
C LYS A 209 33.80 34.82 20.67
N ASP A 210 33.55 35.13 19.40
CA ASP A 210 33.81 36.45 18.82
C ASP A 210 32.87 37.54 19.37
N GLY A 211 31.61 37.19 19.64
CA GLY A 211 30.64 38.07 20.28
C GLY A 211 30.96 38.41 21.74
N LEU A 212 31.58 37.48 22.50
CA LEU A 212 32.08 37.76 23.85
C LEU A 212 33.25 38.76 23.84
N VAL A 213 34.14 38.65 22.84
CA VAL A 213 35.28 39.56 22.67
C VAL A 213 34.81 40.97 22.25
N ALA A 214 33.78 41.07 21.41
CA ALA A 214 33.18 42.35 21.02
C ALA A 214 32.46 43.04 22.19
N LYS A 215 31.78 42.27 23.06
CA LYS A 215 31.03 42.82 24.20
C LYS A 215 31.93 43.40 25.30
N ASN A 216 33.13 42.82 25.50
CA ASN A 216 34.12 43.37 26.43
C ASN A 216 34.84 44.63 25.91
N ARG A 217 34.76 44.93 24.61
CA ARG A 217 35.39 46.13 24.03
C ARG A 217 34.50 47.37 24.05
N ILE A 218 33.18 47.19 24.16
CA ILE A 218 32.19 48.28 24.13
C ILE A 218 31.88 48.80 25.54
N MET A 219 32.13 48.01 26.59
CA MET A 219 31.79 48.38 27.99
C MET A 219 32.93 49.05 28.79
N GLY A 220 34.00 49.51 28.13
CA GLY A 220 35.19 50.07 28.80
C GLY A 220 35.44 51.56 28.58
N ALA A 221 34.58 52.26 27.83
CA ALA A 221 34.76 53.67 27.49
C ALA A 221 33.41 54.36 27.54
N ASP A 222 32.97 54.74 28.74
CA ASP A 222 32.24 55.98 29.04
C ASP A 222 31.57 55.88 30.43
N GLU A 223 32.32 56.19 31.50
CA GLU A 223 31.68 56.55 32.77
C GLU A 223 32.56 57.52 33.59
N ARG A 224 32.35 58.82 33.34
CA ARG A 224 32.56 59.91 34.32
C ARG A 224 31.53 61.00 34.04
N GLY A 225 30.52 61.14 34.90
CA GLY A 225 29.63 62.29 34.85
C GLY A 225 28.35 62.14 35.69
N LEU A 226 28.34 62.79 36.86
CA LEU A 226 27.23 62.95 37.81
C LEU A 226 25.90 63.45 37.21
N GLY A 227 24.77 63.09 37.85
CA GLY A 227 23.51 63.86 37.76
C GLY A 227 22.30 63.21 38.43
N PHE A 228 21.61 63.96 39.29
CA PHE A 228 20.57 63.59 40.28
C PHE A 228 19.12 63.71 39.73
N TRP A 229 18.12 63.30 40.56
CA TRP A 229 16.63 63.47 40.50
C TRP A 229 15.84 62.42 39.68
N LYS A 230 14.57 62.05 39.94
CA LYS A 230 13.57 62.04 41.03
C LYS A 230 12.25 61.52 40.40
N ASP A 231 11.45 60.74 41.14
CA ASP A 231 10.02 60.34 41.00
C ASP A 231 9.25 60.45 39.66
N GLY A 232 8.39 59.45 39.39
CA GLY A 232 7.09 59.68 38.72
C GLY A 232 6.60 58.59 37.76
N ASP A 233 5.50 57.94 38.17
CA ASP A 233 4.40 57.24 37.48
C ASP A 233 4.34 57.00 35.94
N GLU A 234 3.51 55.99 35.64
CA GLU A 234 2.73 55.69 34.41
C GLU A 234 3.19 54.58 33.44
N LEU A 235 2.38 53.50 33.48
CA LEU A 235 1.75 52.75 32.39
C LEU A 235 2.61 51.98 31.37
N GLY A 236 2.36 50.66 31.31
CA GLY A 236 2.75 49.83 30.17
C GLY A 236 2.57 48.33 30.38
N PHE A 237 1.33 47.85 30.26
CA PHE A 237 1.02 46.44 30.01
C PHE A 237 1.56 46.06 28.62
N ASP A 238 2.54 45.16 28.52
CA ASP A 238 2.66 44.31 27.34
C ASP A 238 3.28 42.94 27.63
N SER A 239 2.40 41.95 27.54
CA SER A 239 2.58 40.60 26.99
C SER A 239 4.01 40.17 26.64
N THR A 240 4.56 39.25 27.43
CA THR A 240 5.70 38.44 27.01
C THR A 240 5.35 37.67 25.73
N PRO A 241 6.04 37.87 24.58
CA PRO A 241 5.82 37.01 23.42
C PRO A 241 6.51 35.67 23.68
N LYS A 242 5.71 34.62 23.78
CA LYS A 242 6.20 33.23 23.74
C LYS A 242 7.02 33.02 22.45
N PRO A 243 8.15 32.29 22.49
CA PRO A 243 9.00 32.11 21.33
C PRO A 243 8.26 31.33 20.24
N LYS A 244 8.00 31.99 19.10
CA LYS A 244 7.49 31.36 17.88
C LYS A 244 8.54 30.37 17.36
N MET A 245 8.20 29.08 17.35
CA MET A 245 8.96 28.05 16.65
C MET A 245 8.93 28.34 15.15
N HIS A 246 10.04 28.84 14.61
CA HIS A 246 10.30 28.84 13.17
C HIS A 246 10.64 27.40 12.75
N LEU A 247 9.61 26.59 12.49
CA LEU A 247 9.78 25.50 11.54
C LEU A 247 9.79 26.15 10.16
N LYS A 248 10.93 26.06 9.46
CA LYS A 248 11.17 26.67 8.15
C LYS A 248 10.26 26.00 7.13
N GLY A 249 9.02 26.49 7.05
CA GLY A 249 7.93 25.93 6.28
C GLY A 249 8.05 26.25 4.80
N SER A 250 7.80 25.24 3.96
CA SER A 250 6.98 25.45 2.77
C SER A 250 5.74 26.24 3.18
N LYS A 251 5.31 27.18 2.36
CA LYS A 251 4.18 28.10 2.58
C LYS A 251 2.84 27.34 2.70
N ILE A 252 2.67 26.51 3.72
CA ILE A 252 1.38 25.93 4.09
C ILE A 252 0.61 27.06 4.76
N GLY A 253 -0.59 27.34 4.27
CA GLY A 253 -1.41 28.46 4.75
C GLY A 253 -1.60 28.44 6.27
N GLU A 254 -1.78 29.62 6.87
CA GLU A 254 -2.06 29.76 8.30
C GLU A 254 -3.40 29.09 8.65
N GLY A 255 -3.37 27.93 9.31
CA GLY A 255 -4.57 27.19 9.70
C GLY A 255 -4.34 25.70 9.99
N VAL A 256 -5.41 24.98 10.36
CA VAL A 256 -5.37 23.53 10.61
C VAL A 256 -5.10 22.81 9.28
N PRO A 257 -4.13 21.88 9.19
CA PRO A 257 -3.84 21.15 7.96
C PRO A 257 -5.02 20.25 7.56
N ILE A 258 -5.26 20.13 6.25
CA ILE A 258 -6.37 19.36 5.68
C ILE A 258 -5.86 18.06 5.04
N ILE A 259 -6.57 16.97 5.27
CA ILE A 259 -6.42 15.68 4.60
C ILE A 259 -7.66 15.45 3.74
N LEU A 260 -7.47 15.18 2.46
CA LEU A 260 -8.58 14.80 1.57
C LEU A 260 -8.73 13.29 1.47
N VAL A 261 -9.96 12.80 1.60
CA VAL A 261 -10.30 11.39 1.41
C VAL A 261 -11.30 11.21 0.26
N PRO A 262 -11.31 10.08 -0.45
CA PRO A 262 -12.29 9.84 -1.49
C PRO A 262 -13.70 9.80 -0.90
N SER A 263 -14.67 10.41 -1.62
CA SER A 263 -16.09 10.33 -1.23
C SER A 263 -16.73 8.99 -1.60
N ALA A 264 -16.06 8.18 -2.44
CA ALA A 264 -16.59 6.92 -2.95
C ALA A 264 -16.62 5.84 -1.85
N PHE A 265 -17.79 5.24 -1.66
CA PHE A 265 -18.02 4.26 -0.58
C PHE A 265 -17.21 2.95 -0.72
N GLN A 266 -16.71 2.67 -1.92
CA GLN A 266 -15.93 1.46 -2.21
C GLN A 266 -14.44 1.59 -1.82
N THR A 267 -13.97 2.75 -1.36
CA THR A 267 -12.57 2.89 -0.93
C THR A 267 -12.34 2.37 0.48
N LEU A 268 -11.13 1.87 0.72
CA LEU A 268 -10.72 1.35 2.02
C LEU A 268 -10.84 2.42 3.11
N ILE A 269 -10.29 3.61 2.85
CA ILE A 269 -10.36 4.75 3.76
C ILE A 269 -11.37 5.76 3.22
N THR A 270 -12.29 6.18 4.07
CA THR A 270 -13.33 7.17 3.81
C THR A 270 -13.50 8.07 5.04
N ILE A 271 -14.31 9.11 4.92
CA ILE A 271 -14.61 10.00 6.06
C ILE A 271 -15.24 9.28 7.27
N TYR A 272 -15.78 8.06 7.07
CA TYR A 272 -16.43 7.29 8.12
C TYR A 272 -15.43 6.62 9.08
N ASN A 273 -14.32 6.10 8.55
CA ASN A 273 -13.38 5.25 9.30
C ASN A 273 -11.97 5.85 9.44
N VAL A 274 -11.70 6.98 8.79
CA VAL A 274 -10.40 7.65 8.79
C VAL A 274 -9.94 8.06 10.20
N LYS A 275 -10.88 8.35 11.11
CA LYS A 275 -10.54 8.77 12.46
C LYS A 275 -9.89 7.65 13.25
N GLU A 276 -10.57 6.52 13.38
CA GLU A 276 -10.07 5.34 14.08
C GLU A 276 -8.78 4.80 13.43
N PHE A 277 -8.71 4.89 12.09
CA PHE A 277 -7.54 4.47 11.36
C PHE A 277 -6.32 5.38 11.65
N LEU A 278 -6.48 6.70 11.60
CA LEU A 278 -5.37 7.63 11.78
C LEU A 278 -5.01 7.88 13.24
N GLU A 279 -5.97 7.93 14.17
CA GLU A 279 -5.72 8.13 15.59
C GLU A 279 -5.19 6.83 16.22
N ASP A 280 -5.99 5.76 16.17
CA ASP A 280 -5.78 4.52 16.90
C ASP A 280 -5.00 3.46 16.10
N GLY A 281 -4.86 3.63 14.79
CA GLY A 281 -4.23 2.62 13.92
C GLY A 281 -5.12 1.40 13.66
N VAL A 282 -6.43 1.51 13.92
CA VAL A 282 -7.38 0.39 13.79
C VAL A 282 -8.18 0.57 12.51
N PHE A 283 -8.08 -0.41 11.61
CA PHE A 283 -8.88 -0.42 10.39
C PHE A 283 -10.26 -1.04 10.65
N ILE A 284 -11.32 -0.26 10.37
CA ILE A 284 -12.71 -0.73 10.39
C ILE A 284 -13.30 -0.52 8.99
N PRO A 285 -13.93 -1.53 8.37
CA PRO A 285 -14.59 -1.39 7.09
C PRO A 285 -15.64 -0.27 7.08
N THR A 286 -15.68 0.51 5.99
CA THR A 286 -16.59 1.66 5.82
C THR A 286 -18.06 1.26 5.99
N ASP A 287 -18.48 0.09 5.51
CA ASP A 287 -19.86 -0.39 5.58
C ASP A 287 -20.32 -0.68 7.02
N VAL A 288 -19.43 -1.27 7.83
CA VAL A 288 -19.66 -1.50 9.26
C VAL A 288 -19.80 -0.15 9.97
N LYS A 289 -18.89 0.78 9.70
CA LYS A 289 -18.86 2.08 10.38
C LYS A 289 -20.03 2.99 9.98
N ALA A 290 -20.42 2.97 8.71
CA ALA A 290 -21.57 3.70 8.21
C ALA A 290 -22.90 3.18 8.80
N LYS A 291 -23.02 1.87 9.03
CA LYS A 291 -24.20 1.27 9.70
C LYS A 291 -24.26 1.60 11.19
N GLN A 292 -23.11 1.71 11.85
CA GLN A 292 -23.02 2.09 13.27
C GLN A 292 -23.28 3.58 13.49
N MET A 293 -22.94 4.43 12.51
CA MET A 293 -23.25 5.86 12.54
C MET A 293 -24.75 6.10 12.40
N LYS A 294 -25.39 6.48 13.51
CA LYS A 294 -26.76 7.02 13.50
C LYS A 294 -26.70 8.52 13.21
N GLY A 295 -26.81 8.91 11.94
CA GLY A 295 -26.87 10.32 11.56
C GLY A 295 -26.48 10.60 10.11
N PRO A 296 -26.57 11.88 9.68
CA PRO A 296 -26.10 12.30 8.37
C PRO A 296 -24.58 12.10 8.25
N LYS A 297 -24.11 11.88 7.03
CA LYS A 297 -22.67 11.80 6.72
C LYS A 297 -21.96 13.08 7.21
N PRO A 298 -20.87 12.98 8.00
CA PRO A 298 -20.10 14.15 8.39
C PRO A 298 -19.43 14.77 7.17
N ASP A 299 -19.46 16.10 7.06
CA ASP A 299 -18.76 16.85 6.01
C ASP A 299 -17.28 17.12 6.36
N CYS A 300 -16.95 17.10 7.66
CA CYS A 300 -15.59 17.29 8.17
C CYS A 300 -15.39 16.45 9.43
N VAL A 301 -14.24 15.80 9.54
CA VAL A 301 -13.83 15.00 10.70
C VAL A 301 -12.47 15.49 11.20
N THR A 302 -12.38 15.85 12.48
CA THR A 302 -11.09 16.26 13.07
C THR A 302 -10.36 15.04 13.60
N VAL A 303 -9.09 14.90 13.22
CA VAL A 303 -8.18 13.84 13.63
C VAL A 303 -7.01 14.45 14.40
N GLN A 304 -6.68 13.90 15.57
CA GLN A 304 -5.54 14.34 16.37
C GLN A 304 -4.45 13.28 16.37
N LYS A 305 -3.26 13.64 15.88
CA LYS A 305 -2.10 12.74 15.93
C LYS A 305 -1.05 13.26 16.89
N LYS A 306 -0.63 12.41 17.83
CA LYS A 306 0.52 12.63 18.69
C LYS A 306 1.77 12.06 18.03
N PHE A 307 2.68 12.92 17.61
CA PHE A 307 3.96 12.48 17.07
C PHE A 307 4.91 12.15 18.22
N SER A 308 5.46 10.93 18.20
CA SER A 308 6.36 10.41 19.25
C SER A 308 7.62 11.26 19.45
N ARG A 309 8.06 12.00 18.41
CA ARG A 309 9.28 12.80 18.43
C ARG A 309 9.16 14.12 19.21
N ASP A 310 8.03 14.81 19.14
CA ASP A 310 7.90 16.17 19.68
C ASP A 310 6.85 16.34 20.79
N ARG A 311 6.10 15.28 21.15
CA ARG A 311 4.94 15.34 22.08
C ARG A 311 3.85 16.36 21.70
N VAL A 312 4.00 17.06 20.57
CA VAL A 312 3.00 17.98 20.02
C VAL A 312 1.87 17.14 19.42
N VAL A 313 0.65 17.46 19.82
CA VAL A 313 -0.58 16.93 19.21
C VAL A 313 -0.94 17.86 18.06
N THR A 314 -0.88 17.37 16.83
CA THR A 314 -1.31 18.11 15.65
C THR A 314 -2.70 17.64 15.27
N ALA A 315 -3.63 18.59 15.16
CA ALA A 315 -4.97 18.35 14.63
C ALA A 315 -4.95 18.46 13.10
N TYR A 316 -5.73 17.61 12.45
CA TYR A 316 -5.95 17.58 11.01
C TYR A 316 -7.46 17.61 10.75
N GLU A 317 -7.88 18.39 9.76
CA GLU A 317 -9.25 18.35 9.24
C GLU A 317 -9.33 17.37 8.08
N VAL A 318 -10.19 16.36 8.18
CA VAL A 318 -10.44 15.42 7.09
C VAL A 318 -11.73 15.79 6.39
N ARG A 319 -11.66 16.01 5.07
CA ARG A 319 -12.83 16.32 4.22
C ARG A 319 -12.88 15.39 3.01
N ASP A 320 -14.08 15.17 2.49
CA ASP A 320 -14.29 14.26 1.36
C ASP A 320 -14.88 14.93 0.10
N LYS A 321 -15.32 16.19 0.21
CA LYS A 321 -15.89 16.98 -0.87
C LYS A 321 -14.90 18.09 -1.28
N PRO A 322 -14.16 17.91 -2.40
CA PRO A 322 -13.28 18.95 -2.93
C PRO A 322 -14.01 20.25 -3.24
N SER A 323 -15.27 20.16 -3.68
CA SER A 323 -16.11 21.31 -4.03
C SER A 323 -16.50 22.19 -2.84
N ALA A 324 -16.33 21.71 -1.60
CA ALA A 324 -16.57 22.49 -0.40
C ALA A 324 -15.34 23.30 0.06
N LEU A 325 -14.17 23.09 -0.56
CA LEU A 325 -12.94 23.81 -0.23
C LEU A 325 -12.87 25.15 -0.95
N LYS A 326 -12.54 26.20 -0.21
CA LYS A 326 -12.21 27.52 -0.79
C LYS A 326 -10.80 27.51 -1.37
N ALA A 327 -10.48 28.49 -2.21
CA ALA A 327 -9.15 28.61 -2.84
C ALA A 327 -8.01 28.61 -1.80
N GLU A 328 -8.21 29.25 -0.66
CA GLU A 328 -7.23 29.37 0.43
C GLU A 328 -7.07 28.07 1.22
N ASP A 329 -8.11 27.23 1.24
CA ASP A 329 -8.08 25.94 1.94
C ASP A 329 -7.18 24.94 1.22
N TRP A 330 -7.01 25.08 -0.10
CA TRP A 330 -6.14 24.22 -0.90
C TRP A 330 -4.66 24.34 -0.53
N ASP A 331 -4.22 25.51 -0.05
CA ASP A 331 -2.85 25.70 0.47
C ASP A 331 -2.64 25.02 1.84
N ARG A 332 -3.72 24.60 2.51
CA ARG A 332 -3.69 23.82 3.75
C ARG A 332 -3.76 22.32 3.53
N VAL A 333 -3.98 21.85 2.30
CA VAL A 333 -4.06 20.41 1.98
C VAL A 333 -2.66 19.81 2.03
N VAL A 334 -2.42 18.95 3.02
CA VAL A 334 -1.10 18.33 3.27
C VAL A 334 -1.00 16.91 2.75
N ALA A 335 -2.12 16.21 2.61
CA ALA A 335 -2.20 14.82 2.16
C ALA A 335 -3.53 14.53 1.46
N VAL A 336 -3.50 13.58 0.51
CA VAL A 336 -4.67 13.15 -0.25
C VAL A 336 -4.67 11.63 -0.39
N PHE A 337 -5.77 11.00 0.01
CA PHE A 337 -6.08 9.62 -0.36
C PHE A 337 -6.79 9.61 -1.72
N VAL A 338 -6.30 8.80 -2.64
CA VAL A 338 -6.82 8.75 -4.03
C VAL A 338 -7.39 7.38 -4.34
N LEU A 339 -8.43 7.35 -5.18
CA LEU A 339 -9.02 6.14 -5.73
C LEU A 339 -8.22 5.61 -6.94
N GLY A 340 -7.47 6.50 -7.60
CA GLY A 340 -6.64 6.18 -8.77
C GLY A 340 -7.39 6.28 -10.11
N LYS A 341 -8.58 6.89 -10.14
CA LYS A 341 -9.31 7.18 -11.38
C LYS A 341 -9.20 8.67 -11.70
N GLU A 342 -8.91 9.00 -12.96
CA GLU A 342 -8.63 10.38 -13.40
C GLU A 342 -9.77 11.37 -13.10
N TRP A 343 -11.03 10.91 -13.20
CA TRP A 343 -12.21 11.75 -12.98
C TRP A 343 -12.29 12.33 -11.56
N GLN A 344 -11.59 11.75 -10.58
CA GLN A 344 -11.58 12.25 -9.19
C GLN A 344 -10.98 13.66 -9.06
N PHE A 345 -10.15 14.07 -10.03
CA PHE A 345 -9.42 15.33 -10.01
C PHE A 345 -10.09 16.44 -10.84
N LYS A 346 -11.26 16.17 -11.45
CA LYS A 346 -11.90 17.10 -12.40
C LYS A 346 -12.23 18.47 -11.80
N ASP A 347 -12.60 18.50 -10.52
CA ASP A 347 -13.02 19.72 -9.80
C ASP A 347 -11.91 20.29 -8.90
N TRP A 348 -10.66 19.91 -9.15
CA TRP A 348 -9.50 20.36 -8.37
C TRP A 348 -8.86 21.59 -9.02
N PRO A 349 -8.20 22.47 -8.24
CA PRO A 349 -7.60 23.70 -8.79
C PRO A 349 -6.31 23.44 -9.58
N PHE A 350 -5.88 22.18 -9.72
CA PHE A 350 -4.61 21.79 -10.36
C PHE A 350 -4.87 21.19 -11.74
N LYS A 351 -4.02 21.53 -12.73
CA LYS A 351 -4.13 21.01 -14.10
C LYS A 351 -3.52 19.62 -14.27
N ASP A 352 -2.48 19.33 -13.49
CA ASP A 352 -1.75 18.06 -13.53
C ASP A 352 -1.76 17.41 -12.14
N HIS A 353 -2.05 16.12 -12.09
CA HIS A 353 -2.05 15.33 -10.85
C HIS A 353 -0.66 15.31 -10.20
N VAL A 354 0.41 15.49 -10.99
CA VAL A 354 1.78 15.59 -10.50
C VAL A 354 1.96 16.80 -9.57
N GLU A 355 1.26 17.91 -9.81
CA GLU A 355 1.34 19.11 -8.96
C GLU A 355 0.73 18.86 -7.57
N ILE A 356 -0.28 17.98 -7.48
CA ILE A 356 -0.92 17.59 -6.22
C ILE A 356 0.09 16.87 -5.34
N PHE A 357 0.79 15.87 -5.87
CA PHE A 357 1.76 15.05 -5.13
C PHE A 357 3.11 15.74 -4.89
N ASN A 358 3.40 16.84 -5.59
CA ASN A 358 4.55 17.69 -5.29
C ASN A 358 4.25 18.70 -4.16
N LYS A 359 2.97 19.04 -3.94
CA LYS A 359 2.53 19.95 -2.87
C LYS A 359 2.07 19.22 -1.60
N SER A 360 1.34 18.12 -1.77
CA SER A 360 0.88 17.24 -0.68
C SER A 360 1.74 15.97 -0.67
N LYS A 361 2.20 15.55 0.52
CA LYS A 361 3.17 14.44 0.69
C LYS A 361 2.50 13.14 1.07
#